data_AF-A0A519XVV9-F1
#
_entry.id   AF-A0A519XVV9-F1
#
_cell.length_a   1.000
_cell.length_b   1.000
_cell.length_c   1.000
_cell.angle_alpha   90.00
_cell.angle_beta   90.00
_cell.angle_gamma   90.00
#
_symmetry.space_group_name_H-M   'P 1'
#
loop_
_entity.id
_entity.type
_entity.pdbx_description
1 polymer ?
#
loop_
_entity_poly.entity_id
_entity_poly.type
_entity_poly.pdbx_seq_one_letter_code
_entity_poly.pdbx_strand_id
1 'polypeptide(L)' 'MDDKLLLKKADQLIQQAIAVDASYTNLLTRAELLHKLGDNAQAAAVAKQAIAAASKTNEHTEEATELLTSLAPPAK' A
#
# COMPACT_ATOMS: atom_id res chain seq x y z
N MET A 1 -6.08 15.80 17.66
CA MET A 1 -6.57 14.42 17.48
C MET A 1 -5.47 13.63 16.78
N ASP A 2 -5.22 12.43 17.28
CA ASP A 2 -4.05 11.60 16.98
C ASP A 2 -4.17 10.84 15.65
N ASP A 3 -4.42 11.53 14.54
CA ASP A 3 -4.64 10.90 13.23
C ASP A 3 -3.46 10.00 12.84
N LYS A 4 -2.24 10.41 13.21
CA LYS A 4 -1.02 9.59 13.04
C LYS A 4 -1.02 8.32 13.90
N LEU A 5 -1.58 8.36 15.11
CA LEU A 5 -1.71 7.17 15.97
C LEU A 5 -2.75 6.21 15.40
N LEU A 6 -3.86 6.73 14.89
CA LEU A 6 -4.89 5.93 14.22
C LEU A 6 -4.33 5.26 12.95
N LEU A 7 -3.57 6.00 12.13
CA LEU A 7 -2.90 5.44 10.96
C LEU A 7 -1.89 4.34 11.32
N LYS A 8 -1.11 4.51 12.41
CA LYS A 8 -0.21 3.45 12.90
C LYS A 8 -0.97 2.21 13.36
N LYS A 9 -2.09 2.39 14.06
CA LYS A 9 -2.94 1.27 14.47
C LYS A 9 -3.58 0.57 13.27
N ALA A 10 -3.98 1.32 12.25
CA ALA A 10 -4.47 0.76 10.99
C ALA A 10 -3.36 -0.05 10.27
N ASP A 11 -2.13 0.45 10.23
CA ASP A 11 -0.98 -0.28 9.67
C ASP A 11 -0.71 -1.60 10.44
N GLN A 12 -0.86 -1.62 11.75
CA GLN A 12 -0.76 -2.87 12.53
C GLN A 12 -1.86 -3.88 12.18
N LEU A 13 -3.10 -3.42 12.04
CA LEU A 13 -4.24 -4.29 11.71
C LEU A 13 -4.13 -4.84 10.29
N ILE A 14 -3.74 -4.01 9.31
CA ILE A 14 -3.58 -4.47 7.93
C ILE A 14 -2.40 -5.44 7.79
N GLN A 15 -1.34 -5.29 8.59
CA GLN A 15 -0.26 -6.28 8.63
C GLN A 15 -0.73 -7.65 9.10
N GLN A 16 -1.64 -7.70 10.09
CA GLN A 16 -2.26 -8.95 10.52
C GLN A 16 -3.16 -9.54 9.42
N ALA A 17 -3.93 -8.70 8.72
CA ALA A 17 -4.74 -9.15 7.59
C ALA A 17 -3.88 -9.73 6.45
N ILE A 18 -2.78 -9.06 6.10
CA ILE A 18 -1.82 -9.53 5.08
C ILE A 18 -1.19 -10.87 5.46
N ALA A 19 -0.92 -11.09 6.75
CA ALA A 19 -0.37 -12.35 7.23
C ALA A 19 -1.35 -13.53 7.04
N VAL A 20 -2.66 -13.25 7.01
CA VAL A 20 -3.71 -14.25 6.71
C VAL A 20 -3.94 -14.36 5.20
N ASP A 21 -4.04 -13.22 4.51
CA ASP A 21 -4.28 -13.14 3.08
C ASP A 21 -3.54 -11.93 2.47
N ALA A 22 -2.50 -12.23 1.70
CA ALA A 22 -1.71 -11.25 0.97
C ALA A 22 -2.36 -10.90 -0.39
N SER A 23 -3.66 -10.60 -0.39
CA SER A 23 -4.41 -10.17 -1.57
C SER A 23 -4.02 -8.76 -2.03
N TYR A 24 -4.33 -8.46 -3.29
CA TYR A 24 -4.10 -7.14 -3.87
C TYR A 24 -4.66 -6.03 -2.98
N THR A 25 -5.93 -6.17 -2.58
CA THR A 25 -6.64 -5.17 -1.77
C THR A 25 -5.93 -4.89 -0.43
N ASN A 26 -5.52 -5.93 0.28
CA ASN A 26 -4.83 -5.77 1.58
C ASN A 26 -3.47 -5.10 1.42
N LEU A 27 -2.71 -5.50 0.39
CA LEU A 27 -1.41 -4.91 0.09
C LEU A 27 -1.56 -3.44 -0.36
N LEU A 28 -2.50 -3.13 -1.26
CA LEU A 28 -2.77 -1.76 -1.70
C LEU A 28 -3.16 -0.87 -0.51
N THR A 29 -4.10 -1.32 0.32
CA THR A 29 -4.52 -0.59 1.53
C THR A 29 -3.34 -0.25 2.43
N ARG A 30 -2.41 -1.20 2.64
CA ARG A 30 -1.20 -0.94 3.43
C ARG A 30 -0.27 0.07 2.75
N ALA A 31 -0.11 -0.02 1.42
CA ALA A 31 0.72 0.93 0.68
C ALA A 31 0.21 2.37 0.83
N GLU A 32 -1.10 2.58 0.75
CA GLU A 32 -1.73 3.89 0.97
C GLU A 32 -1.54 4.40 2.40
N LEU A 33 -1.70 3.52 3.40
CA LEU A 33 -1.46 3.87 4.81
C LEU A 33 -0.02 4.32 5.04
N LEU A 34 0.95 3.59 4.49
CA LEU A 34 2.38 3.94 4.56
C LEU A 34 2.65 5.30 3.90
N HIS A 35 2.03 5.58 2.75
CA HIS A 35 2.14 6.88 2.09
C HIS A 35 1.57 8.01 2.98
N LYS A 36 0.38 7.82 3.57
CA LYS A 36 -0.22 8.79 4.51
C LYS A 36 0.63 8.99 5.77
N LEU A 37 1.39 7.97 6.18
CA LEU A 37 2.37 8.05 7.28
C LEU A 37 3.69 8.73 6.89
N GLY A 38 3.90 8.99 5.59
CA GLY A 38 5.10 9.59 5.03
C GLY A 38 6.22 8.59 4.70
N ASP A 39 5.99 7.28 4.83
CA ASP A 39 6.95 6.24 4.48
C ASP A 39 6.78 5.82 3.01
N ASN A 40 7.12 6.75 2.11
CA ASN A 40 6.96 6.56 0.67
C ASN A 40 7.81 5.41 0.11
N ALA A 41 8.95 5.12 0.74
CA ALA A 41 9.82 4.03 0.33
C ALA A 41 9.15 2.67 0.57
N GLN A 42 8.60 2.47 1.78
CA GLN A 42 7.83 1.25 2.05
C GLN A 42 6.52 1.21 1.27
N ALA A 43 5.82 2.34 1.12
CA ALA A 43 4.61 2.41 0.30
C ALA A 43 4.85 1.91 -1.12
N ALA A 44 5.95 2.35 -1.76
CA ALA A 44 6.30 1.91 -3.10
C ALA A 44 6.65 0.41 -3.17
N ALA A 45 7.32 -0.12 -2.14
CA ALA A 45 7.63 -1.54 -2.06
C ALA A 45 6.35 -2.39 -1.97
N VAL A 46 5.41 -1.99 -1.10
CA VAL A 46 4.15 -2.71 -0.89
C VAL A 46 3.21 -2.58 -2.09
N ALA A 47 3.15 -1.42 -2.76
CA ALA A 47 2.37 -1.25 -3.98
C ALA A 47 2.83 -2.19 -5.11
N LYS A 48 4.15 -2.41 -5.25
CA LYS A 48 4.68 -3.42 -6.19
C LYS A 48 4.26 -4.84 -5.82
N GLN A 49 4.20 -5.16 -4.52
CA GLN A 49 3.70 -6.46 -4.07
C GLN A 49 2.21 -6.62 -4.39
N ALA A 50 1.41 -5.56 -4.27
CA ALA A 50 0.00 -5.58 -4.65
C ALA A 50 -0.16 -5.95 -6.14
N ILE A 51 0.55 -5.27 -7.05
CA ILE A 51 0.52 -5.58 -8.49
C ILE A 51 0.87 -7.05 -8.77
N ALA A 52 1.88 -7.59 -8.08
CA ALA A 52 2.26 -8.98 -8.21
C ALA A 52 1.19 -9.96 -7.69
N ALA A 53 0.41 -9.58 -6.68
CA ALA A 53 -0.71 -10.36 -6.16
C ALA A 53 -1.91 -10.36 -7.12
N ALA A 54 -2.24 -9.20 -7.70
CA ALA A 54 -3.33 -9.05 -8.68
C ALA A 54 -3.14 -9.90 -9.94
N SER A 55 -1.88 -10.13 -10.34
CA SER A 55 -1.53 -11.03 -11.45
C SER A 55 -2.01 -12.48 -11.24
N LYS A 56 -2.36 -12.85 -10.00
CA LYS A 56 -2.89 -14.19 -9.65
C LYS A 56 -4.41 -14.24 -9.59
N THR A 57 -5.08 -13.10 -9.46
CA THR A 57 -6.51 -12.97 -9.15
C THR A 57 -7.32 -12.25 -10.24
N ASN A 58 -6.67 -11.82 -11.32
CA ASN A 58 -7.27 -11.02 -12.40
C ASN A 58 -7.88 -9.70 -11.88
N GLU A 59 -7.31 -9.17 -10.79
CA GLU A 59 -7.66 -7.86 -10.22
C GLU A 59 -6.98 -6.73 -11.02
N HIS A 60 -7.65 -5.58 -11.02
CA HIS A 60 -7.27 -4.34 -11.70
C HIS A 60 -6.16 -3.61 -10.90
N THR A 61 -5.00 -3.36 -11.50
CA THR A 61 -3.79 -2.82 -10.83
C THR A 61 -3.58 -1.31 -10.98
N GLU A 62 -4.58 -0.59 -11.51
CA GLU A 62 -4.51 0.81 -11.88
C GLU A 62 -4.19 1.68 -10.65
N GLU A 63 -4.89 1.48 -9.53
CA GLU A 63 -4.69 2.24 -8.29
C GLU A 63 -3.27 2.07 -7.72
N ALA A 64 -2.74 0.84 -7.70
CA ALA A 64 -1.36 0.61 -7.26
C ALA A 64 -0.33 1.28 -8.18
N THR A 65 -0.63 1.38 -9.48
CA THR A 65 0.24 2.03 -10.47
C THR A 65 0.20 3.56 -10.34
N GLU A 66 -0.98 4.12 -10.10
CA GLU A 66 -1.16 5.54 -9.80
C GLU A 66 -0.43 5.93 -8.51
N LEU A 67 -0.56 5.12 -7.47
CA LEU A 67 0.17 5.31 -6.22
C LEU A 67 1.69 5.32 -6.45
N LEU A 68 2.23 4.36 -7.21
CA LEU A 68 3.66 4.34 -7.55
C LEU A 68 4.10 5.59 -8.32
N THR A 69 3.25 6.09 -9.21
CA THR A 69 3.52 7.32 -9.97
C THR A 69 3.55 8.53 -9.05
N SER A 70 2.60 8.63 -8.12
CA SER A 70 2.58 9.70 -7.11
C SER A 70 3.74 9.63 -6.11
N LEU A 71 4.30 8.44 -5.89
CA LEU A 71 5.46 8.22 -5.02
C LEU A 71 6.80 8.49 -5.71
N ALA A 72 6.84 8.56 -7.05
CA ALA A 72 8.04 8.88 -7.79
C ALA A 72 8.42 10.35 -7.60
N PRO A 73 9.72 10.68 -7.45
CA PRO A 73 10.15 12.08 -7.45
C PRO A 73 9.80 12.73 -8.80
N PRO A 74 9.40 14.02 -8.83
CA PRO A 74 9.09 14.71 -10.07
C PRO A 74 10.30 14.66 -11.00
N ALA A 75 10.07 14.32 -12.28
CA ALA A 75 11.09 14.41 -13.31
C ALA A 75 11.61 15.87 -13.37
N LYS A 76 12.92 16.04 -13.16
CA LYS A 76 13.60 17.33 -13.27
C LYS A 76 13.66 17.82 -14.71
#